data_AF-A0AAU0VWP6-F1
#
_entry.id   AF-A0AAU0VWP6-F1
#
_cell.length_a   1.000
_cell.length_b   1.000
_cell.length_c   1.000
_cell.angle_alpha   90.00
_cell.angle_beta   90.00
_cell.angle_gamma   90.00
#
_symmetry.space_group_name_H-M   'P 1'
#
loop_
_entity.id
_entity.type
_entity.pdbx_description
1 polymer ?
#
loop_
_entity_poly.entity_id
_entity_poly.type
_entity_poly.pdbx_seq_one_letter_code
_entity_poly.pdbx_strand_id
1 'polypeptide(L)'
;MAEWARLVAALARRRRTGAPAVDAPVRAEPVQRPPDTPAASGGRPARTTDAPRPFPAPHPARAVPVPVVPAEQWRARRDPQLVYARMSHAERARLLRQRPDCELCGRRPSAAVDHDAGTGRVRGAVCRSCNSWLGSMETALRVPRRQMQMQAAYLHWRFEAGGTAALAWYRGELSYLGLSDEEFADGLRRVRRLLSVPCVYWTDDGRPPSRDTQWTKTGPLEDAEEADRHHRRLRCALGHENVVVTAFEPDDGVNSPVPRGLVKSFTGDARSVYGPRSYTHTR
;
A
#
# COMPACT_ATOMS: atom_id res chain seq x y z
N MET A 1 27.11 -14.97 -14.08
CA MET A 1 26.91 -15.19 -15.53
C MET A 1 26.31 -16.57 -15.86
N ALA A 2 26.95 -17.69 -15.50
CA ALA A 2 26.52 -19.03 -15.93
C ALA A 2 25.11 -19.47 -15.46
N GLU A 3 24.63 -19.00 -14.30
CA GLU A 3 23.28 -19.34 -13.81
C GLU A 3 22.15 -18.66 -14.61
N TRP A 4 22.39 -17.47 -15.16
CA TRP A 4 21.40 -16.74 -15.95
C TRP A 4 21.04 -17.51 -17.23
N ALA A 5 22.05 -18.13 -17.87
CA ALA A 5 21.85 -19.02 -19.01
C ALA A 5 21.05 -20.29 -18.64
N ARG A 6 21.19 -20.80 -17.41
CA ARG A 6 20.42 -21.97 -16.93
C ARG A 6 18.94 -21.62 -16.70
N LEU A 7 18.65 -20.43 -16.18
CA LEU A 7 17.28 -19.95 -15.96
C LEU A 7 16.51 -19.81 -17.29
N VAL A 8 17.13 -19.17 -18.29
CA VAL A 8 16.57 -19.05 -19.66
C VAL A 8 16.35 -20.43 -20.29
N ALA A 9 17.34 -21.33 -20.17
CA ALA A 9 17.25 -22.67 -20.75
C ALA A 9 16.25 -23.59 -20.03
N ALA A 10 15.83 -23.28 -18.81
CA ALA A 10 14.76 -23.99 -18.11
C ALA A 10 13.37 -23.54 -18.59
N LEU A 11 13.17 -22.22 -18.73
CA LEU A 11 11.92 -21.63 -19.23
C LEU A 11 11.66 -22.00 -20.70
N ALA A 12 12.70 -22.06 -21.53
CA ALA A 12 12.59 -22.52 -22.92
C ALA A 12 12.18 -24.00 -23.05
N ARG A 13 12.54 -24.86 -22.08
CA ARG A 13 12.23 -26.31 -22.12
C ARG A 13 10.80 -26.65 -21.69
N ARG A 14 10.18 -25.87 -20.80
CA ARG A 14 8.78 -26.09 -20.38
C ARG A 14 7.72 -25.81 -21.47
N ARG A 15 8.09 -25.20 -22.60
CA ARG A 15 7.17 -25.01 -23.76
C ARG A 15 7.20 -26.15 -24.80
N ARG A 16 7.93 -27.26 -24.56
CA ARG A 16 8.06 -28.36 -25.53
C ARG A 16 8.00 -29.75 -24.89
N THR A 17 6.85 -30.13 -24.34
CA THR A 17 6.52 -31.55 -24.05
C THR A 17 5.08 -31.83 -24.47
N GLY A 18 4.94 -32.39 -25.67
CA GLY A 18 3.70 -32.74 -26.36
C GLY A 18 4.08 -33.13 -27.80
N ALA A 19 4.30 -34.43 -28.02
CA ALA A 19 4.84 -35.00 -29.26
C ALA A 19 3.76 -35.87 -29.96
N PRO A 20 3.98 -36.42 -31.17
CA PRO A 20 5.05 -36.20 -32.16
C PRO A 20 4.47 -35.47 -33.42
N ALA A 21 4.95 -35.49 -34.67
CA ALA A 21 6.07 -36.17 -35.35
C ALA A 21 6.52 -35.41 -36.63
N VAL A 22 7.65 -35.85 -37.22
CA VAL A 22 8.17 -35.70 -38.61
C VAL A 22 8.47 -34.31 -39.22
N ASP A 23 9.46 -34.38 -40.11
CA ASP A 23 9.95 -33.46 -41.15
C ASP A 23 10.70 -32.16 -40.78
N ALA A 24 11.81 -31.98 -41.51
CA ALA A 24 12.89 -31.06 -41.20
C ALA A 24 12.74 -29.69 -41.89
N PRO A 25 13.19 -28.59 -41.26
CA PRO A 25 13.17 -27.28 -41.90
C PRO A 25 14.35 -27.10 -42.86
N VAL A 26 14.01 -27.02 -44.15
CA VAL A 26 14.89 -26.52 -45.22
C VAL A 26 15.26 -25.04 -44.93
N ARG A 27 16.51 -24.65 -45.26
CA ARG A 27 16.96 -23.24 -45.20
C ARG A 27 16.18 -22.37 -46.19
N ALA A 28 15.78 -21.18 -45.76
CA ALA A 28 15.37 -20.09 -46.66
C ALA A 28 16.14 -18.81 -46.31
N GLU A 29 16.55 -18.08 -47.35
CA GLU A 29 17.41 -16.89 -47.27
C GLU A 29 16.64 -15.60 -46.93
N PRO A 30 17.33 -14.52 -46.49
CA PRO A 30 16.66 -13.28 -46.10
C PRO A 30 16.15 -12.47 -47.30
N VAL A 31 14.85 -12.17 -47.31
CA VAL A 31 14.24 -11.24 -48.27
C VAL A 31 14.64 -9.80 -47.93
N GLN A 32 15.20 -9.10 -48.90
CA GLN A 32 15.58 -7.69 -48.81
C GLN A 32 14.35 -6.78 -48.69
N ARG A 33 14.46 -5.70 -47.90
CA ARG A 33 13.49 -4.59 -47.91
C ARG A 33 13.96 -3.49 -48.87
N PRO A 34 13.08 -2.90 -49.70
CA PRO A 34 13.39 -1.70 -50.47
C PRO A 34 13.41 -0.44 -49.58
N PRO A 35 14.06 0.66 -50.03
CA PRO A 35 14.29 1.85 -49.22
C PRO A 35 13.16 2.90 -49.27
N ASP A 36 13.07 3.65 -48.17
CA ASP A 36 12.72 5.06 -47.98
C ASP A 36 11.47 5.70 -48.62
N THR A 37 10.62 6.26 -47.74
CA THR A 37 10.09 7.63 -47.90
C THR A 37 9.81 8.22 -46.50
N PRO A 38 10.18 9.48 -46.19
CA PRO A 38 10.18 9.99 -44.80
C PRO A 38 8.83 10.57 -44.36
N ALA A 39 8.41 10.27 -43.13
CA ALA A 39 7.22 10.84 -42.51
C ALA A 39 7.58 11.76 -41.32
N ALA A 40 7.26 13.04 -41.49
CA ALA A 40 7.19 14.15 -40.54
C ALA A 40 7.67 13.91 -39.08
N SER A 41 8.74 14.61 -38.71
CA SER A 41 9.24 14.79 -37.34
C SER A 41 8.29 15.62 -36.46
N GLY A 42 7.17 15.02 -36.04
CA GLY A 42 6.27 15.54 -35.01
C GLY A 42 6.91 15.48 -33.61
N GLY A 43 7.95 16.29 -33.37
CA GLY A 43 8.67 16.35 -32.11
C GLY A 43 7.79 16.78 -30.95
N ARG A 44 7.26 15.81 -30.19
CA ARG A 44 6.54 16.07 -28.94
C ARG A 44 7.57 16.51 -27.89
N PRO A 45 7.54 17.75 -27.38
CA PRO A 45 8.58 18.24 -26.48
C PRO A 45 8.61 17.40 -25.20
N ALA A 46 9.82 17.04 -24.77
CA ALA A 46 10.04 16.38 -23.50
C ALA A 46 9.42 17.23 -22.38
N ARG A 47 8.43 16.69 -21.68
CA ARG A 47 7.69 17.43 -20.65
C ARG A 47 8.48 17.45 -19.34
N THR A 48 9.61 18.17 -19.34
CA THR A 48 10.41 18.51 -18.17
C THR A 48 9.64 19.49 -17.30
N THR A 49 8.69 18.96 -16.53
CA THR A 49 8.07 19.68 -15.42
C THR A 49 8.18 18.80 -14.18
N ASP A 50 9.29 18.94 -13.45
CA ASP A 50 9.42 18.54 -12.04
C ASP A 50 8.58 19.45 -11.13
N ALA A 51 7.35 19.75 -11.56
CA ALA A 51 6.33 20.27 -10.68
C ALA A 51 5.98 19.14 -9.70
N PRO A 52 6.07 19.35 -8.38
CA PRO A 52 5.70 18.32 -7.41
C PRO A 52 4.27 17.89 -7.70
N ARG A 53 4.08 16.58 -7.95
CA ARG A 53 2.76 16.05 -8.29
C ARG A 53 1.77 16.44 -7.18
N PRO A 54 0.62 17.06 -7.51
CA PRO A 54 -0.33 17.49 -6.50
C PRO A 54 -0.72 16.30 -5.63
N PHE A 55 -0.82 16.53 -4.32
CA PHE A 55 -1.03 15.48 -3.34
C PHE A 55 -2.19 14.56 -3.75
N PRO A 56 -2.05 13.22 -3.63
CA PRO A 56 -3.21 12.35 -3.78
C PRO A 56 -4.30 12.83 -2.81
N ALA A 57 -5.52 12.96 -3.34
CA ALA A 57 -6.67 13.44 -2.58
C ALA A 57 -6.78 12.69 -1.24
N PRO A 58 -7.26 13.34 -0.17
CA PRO A 58 -7.52 12.66 1.09
C PRO A 58 -8.39 11.44 0.82
N HIS A 59 -8.00 10.28 1.37
CA HIS A 59 -8.69 9.00 1.18
C HIS A 59 -10.22 9.20 1.28
N PRO A 60 -11.07 8.75 0.32
CA PRO A 60 -12.44 9.25 0.18
C PRO A 60 -13.34 9.17 1.44
N ALA A 61 -13.08 8.22 2.34
CA ALA A 61 -13.76 8.15 3.66
C ALA A 61 -13.46 9.35 4.60
N ARG A 62 -12.47 10.17 4.26
CA ARG A 62 -11.92 11.35 4.96
C ARG A 62 -11.96 12.60 4.08
N ALA A 63 -12.83 12.65 3.07
CA ALA A 63 -13.05 13.82 2.22
C ALA A 63 -13.50 15.08 3.00
N VAL A 64 -14.06 14.90 4.20
CA VAL A 64 -14.32 15.97 5.17
C VAL A 64 -13.45 15.72 6.41
N PRO A 65 -12.64 16.70 6.85
CA PRO A 65 -11.86 16.59 8.08
C PRO A 65 -12.69 16.24 9.31
N VAL A 66 -12.01 15.75 10.34
CA VAL A 66 -12.59 15.58 11.68
C VAL A 66 -12.40 16.87 12.48
N PRO A 67 -13.40 17.34 13.25
CA PRO A 67 -13.24 18.51 14.12
C PRO A 67 -12.06 18.33 15.09
N VAL A 68 -11.23 19.36 15.23
CA VAL A 68 -10.12 19.33 16.18
C VAL A 68 -10.65 19.64 17.58
N VAL A 69 -10.60 18.64 18.47
CA VAL A 69 -10.90 18.77 19.90
C VAL A 69 -9.61 18.47 20.66
N PRO A 70 -9.16 19.31 21.61
CA PRO A 70 -7.88 19.13 22.30
C PRO A 70 -7.72 17.75 22.98
N ALA A 71 -6.50 17.22 22.96
CA ALA A 71 -6.20 15.87 23.44
C ALA A 71 -6.52 15.71 24.94
N GLU A 72 -6.41 16.79 25.72
CA GLU A 72 -6.77 16.89 27.13
C GLU A 72 -8.27 16.63 27.34
N GLN A 73 -9.12 17.19 26.47
CA GLN A 73 -10.56 16.97 26.52
C GLN A 73 -10.91 15.54 26.14
N TRP A 74 -10.19 14.92 25.21
CA TRP A 74 -10.34 13.49 24.94
C TRP A 74 -9.93 12.64 26.13
N ARG A 75 -8.77 12.91 26.74
CA ARG A 75 -8.30 12.18 27.93
C ARG A 75 -9.28 12.31 29.10
N ALA A 76 -9.86 13.49 29.33
CA ALA A 76 -10.88 13.72 30.37
C ALA A 76 -12.22 12.97 30.13
N ARG A 77 -12.53 12.58 28.89
CA ARG A 77 -13.75 11.80 28.55
C ARG A 77 -13.56 10.28 28.68
N ARG A 78 -12.32 9.79 28.77
CA ARG A 78 -12.01 8.35 28.80
C ARG A 78 -12.16 7.81 30.22
N ASP A 79 -12.83 6.67 30.36
CA ASP A 79 -12.77 5.87 31.58
C ASP A 79 -11.43 5.11 31.61
N PRO A 80 -10.51 5.39 32.56
CA PRO A 80 -9.23 4.71 32.62
C PRO A 80 -9.33 3.24 33.04
N GLN A 81 -10.41 2.82 33.71
CA GLN A 81 -10.61 1.44 34.16
C GLN A 81 -11.20 0.55 33.06
N LEU A 82 -11.85 1.15 32.06
CA LEU A 82 -12.53 0.43 30.99
C LEU A 82 -11.56 -0.16 29.96
N VAL A 83 -11.38 -1.49 29.99
CA VAL A 83 -10.53 -2.24 29.07
C VAL A 83 -11.40 -3.07 28.13
N TYR A 84 -11.27 -2.87 26.82
CA TYR A 84 -12.13 -3.47 25.79
C TYR A 84 -12.23 -5.00 25.89
N ALA A 85 -11.10 -5.67 26.16
CA ALA A 85 -11.03 -7.13 26.31
C ALA A 85 -11.78 -7.67 27.55
N ARG A 86 -12.03 -6.83 28.56
CA ARG A 86 -12.80 -7.18 29.77
C ARG A 86 -14.29 -6.87 29.64
N MET A 87 -14.70 -6.07 28.66
CA MET A 87 -16.12 -5.76 28.43
C MET A 87 -16.85 -6.93 27.77
N SER A 88 -17.98 -7.32 28.34
CA SER A 88 -18.98 -8.17 27.70
C SER A 88 -19.61 -7.51 26.46
N HIS A 89 -20.25 -8.31 25.61
CA HIS A 89 -21.05 -7.80 24.48
C HIS A 89 -22.18 -6.87 24.95
N ALA A 90 -22.80 -7.15 26.11
CA ALA A 90 -23.87 -6.34 26.67
C ALA A 90 -23.38 -4.95 27.10
N GLU A 91 -22.19 -4.85 27.71
CA GLU A 91 -21.58 -3.57 28.09
C GLU A 91 -21.14 -2.75 26.88
N ARG A 92 -20.56 -3.38 25.86
CA ARG A 92 -20.23 -2.71 24.59
C ARG A 92 -21.51 -2.16 23.94
N ALA A 93 -22.58 -2.95 23.89
CA ALA A 93 -23.87 -2.50 23.37
C ALA A 93 -24.51 -1.39 24.22
N ARG A 94 -24.36 -1.41 25.56
CA ARG A 94 -24.80 -0.33 26.46
C ARG A 94 -24.05 0.97 26.18
N LEU A 95 -22.73 0.92 26.05
CA LEU A 95 -21.91 2.10 25.73
C LEU A 95 -22.30 2.71 24.37
N LEU A 96 -22.51 1.88 23.35
CA LEU A 96 -22.99 2.35 22.04
C LEU A 96 -24.38 3.01 22.10
N ARG A 97 -25.30 2.53 22.95
CA ARG A 97 -26.60 3.19 23.17
C ARG A 97 -26.48 4.51 23.95
N GLN A 98 -25.54 4.60 24.89
CA GLN A 98 -25.27 5.82 25.66
C GLN A 98 -24.52 6.89 24.87
N ARG A 99 -23.87 6.51 23.76
CA ARG A 99 -23.12 7.38 22.85
C ARG A 99 -23.58 7.12 21.40
N PRO A 100 -24.84 7.44 21.05
CA PRO A 100 -25.48 6.99 19.81
C PRO A 100 -24.80 7.53 18.55
N ASP A 101 -24.20 8.73 18.61
CA ASP A 101 -23.41 9.32 17.54
C ASP A 101 -21.91 9.10 17.73
N CYS A 102 -21.20 8.98 16.61
CA CYS A 102 -19.75 8.81 16.57
C CYS A 102 -19.05 10.00 17.23
N GLU A 103 -18.50 9.79 18.42
CA GLU A 103 -17.91 10.86 19.23
C GLU A 103 -16.81 11.60 18.48
N LEU A 104 -16.04 10.89 17.64
CA LEU A 104 -14.97 11.49 16.85
C LEU A 104 -15.48 12.48 15.80
N CYS A 105 -16.46 12.09 14.97
CA CYS A 105 -16.81 12.87 13.77
C CYS A 105 -18.17 13.56 13.81
N GLY A 106 -19.06 13.19 14.73
CA GLY A 106 -20.42 13.75 14.87
C GLY A 106 -21.36 13.53 13.67
N ARG A 107 -20.96 12.77 12.65
CA ARG A 107 -21.66 12.69 11.34
C ARG A 107 -22.36 11.36 11.04
N ARG A 108 -22.20 10.35 11.89
CA ARG A 108 -22.70 8.99 11.67
C ARG A 108 -22.96 8.30 13.01
N PRO A 109 -23.92 7.36 13.10
CA PRO A 109 -24.11 6.56 14.30
C PRO A 109 -22.85 5.82 14.73
N SER A 110 -22.68 5.69 16.05
CA SER A 110 -21.70 4.81 16.67
C SER A 110 -21.99 3.35 16.35
N ALA A 111 -20.94 2.61 15.99
CA ALA A 111 -21.04 1.22 15.56
C ALA A 111 -19.88 0.33 16.06
N ALA A 112 -18.91 0.93 16.76
CA ALA A 112 -17.77 0.25 17.35
C ALA A 112 -17.30 1.00 18.60
N VAL A 113 -16.74 0.27 19.56
CA VAL A 113 -16.05 0.84 20.72
C VAL A 113 -14.57 0.88 20.40
N ASP A 114 -14.04 2.08 20.16
CA ASP A 114 -12.62 2.30 19.90
C ASP A 114 -11.82 2.05 21.18
N HIS A 115 -10.64 1.48 21.01
CA HIS A 115 -9.72 1.20 22.10
C HIS A 115 -8.29 1.27 21.61
N ASP A 116 -7.40 1.55 22.55
CA ASP A 116 -5.98 1.62 22.29
C ASP A 116 -5.39 0.26 21.95
N ALA A 117 -4.75 0.13 20.79
CA ALA A 117 -4.26 -1.14 20.28
C ALA A 117 -2.97 -1.63 20.97
N GLY A 118 -2.47 -0.93 21.98
CA GLY A 118 -1.35 -1.36 22.83
C GLY A 118 -1.79 -1.73 24.26
N THR A 119 -2.66 -0.92 24.85
CA THR A 119 -3.12 -1.05 26.25
C THR A 119 -4.51 -1.66 26.41
N GLY A 120 -5.30 -1.75 25.34
CA GLY A 120 -6.68 -2.22 25.36
C GLY A 120 -7.68 -1.26 26.03
N ARG A 121 -7.24 -0.09 26.51
CA ARG A 121 -8.11 0.91 27.17
C ARG A 121 -9.07 1.53 26.16
N VAL A 122 -10.34 1.64 26.52
CA VAL A 122 -11.39 2.21 25.66
C VAL A 122 -11.17 3.72 25.48
N ARG A 123 -11.30 4.20 24.24
CA ARG A 123 -11.24 5.63 23.90
C ARG A 123 -12.61 6.27 23.75
N GLY A 124 -13.61 5.52 23.29
CA GLY A 124 -14.99 5.98 23.13
C GLY A 124 -15.80 5.17 22.11
N ALA A 125 -16.99 5.65 21.78
CA ALA A 125 -17.87 5.10 20.76
C ALA A 125 -17.70 5.84 19.42
N VAL A 126 -17.50 5.10 18.34
CA VAL A 126 -17.24 5.67 17.00
C VAL A 126 -17.96 4.91 15.90
N CYS A 127 -18.18 5.54 14.75
CA CYS A 127 -18.68 4.85 13.57
C CYS A 127 -17.60 3.93 12.97
N ARG A 128 -18.03 2.86 12.28
CA ARG A 128 -17.15 1.84 11.66
C ARG A 128 -16.03 2.44 10.80
N SER A 129 -16.34 3.50 10.05
CA SER A 129 -15.39 4.20 9.19
C SER A 129 -14.33 4.99 9.97
N CYS A 130 -14.64 5.46 11.18
CA CYS A 130 -13.67 6.13 12.03
C CYS A 130 -12.75 5.09 12.71
N ASN A 131 -13.33 4.05 13.32
CA ASN A 131 -12.61 2.95 13.94
C ASN A 131 -11.57 2.30 13.00
N SER A 132 -11.97 1.99 11.76
CA SER A 132 -11.09 1.39 10.76
C SER A 132 -9.89 2.28 10.42
N TRP A 133 -10.07 3.61 10.42
CA TRP A 133 -9.01 4.54 10.10
C TRP A 133 -8.08 4.79 11.28
N LEU A 134 -8.61 4.91 12.50
CA LEU A 134 -7.81 5.02 13.73
C LEU A 134 -6.87 3.81 13.88
N GLY A 135 -7.41 2.59 13.75
CA GLY A 135 -6.60 1.37 13.76
C GLY A 135 -5.56 1.31 12.62
N SER A 136 -5.81 1.96 11.48
CA SER A 136 -4.84 2.09 10.38
C SER A 136 -3.72 3.09 10.71
N MET A 137 -4.05 4.19 11.40
CA MET A 137 -3.05 5.16 11.89
C MET A 137 -2.15 4.51 12.95
N GLU A 138 -2.71 3.77 13.91
CA GLU A 138 -1.92 2.99 14.88
C GLU A 138 -1.08 1.90 14.22
N THR A 139 -1.60 1.26 13.17
CA THR A 139 -0.86 0.27 12.38
C THR A 139 0.30 0.90 11.60
N ALA A 140 0.18 2.15 11.14
CA ALA A 140 1.27 2.87 10.47
C ALA A 140 2.47 3.13 11.39
N LEU A 141 2.26 3.16 12.71
CA LEU A 141 3.30 3.31 13.73
C LEU A 141 3.95 1.98 14.15
N ARG A 142 3.71 0.89 13.42
CA ARG A 142 4.22 -0.47 13.74
C ARG A 142 4.85 -1.12 12.50
N VAL A 143 5.91 -1.90 12.71
CA VAL A 143 6.46 -2.78 11.67
C VAL A 143 5.47 -3.94 11.43
N PRO A 144 4.95 -4.14 10.21
CA PRO A 144 3.96 -5.18 9.95
C PRO A 144 4.63 -6.56 9.81
N ARG A 145 3.93 -7.61 10.27
CA ARG A 145 4.36 -9.02 10.09
C ARG A 145 4.19 -9.54 8.65
N ARG A 146 3.47 -8.80 7.79
CA ARG A 146 3.19 -9.09 6.38
C ARG A 146 3.29 -7.77 5.59
N GLN A 147 2.72 -7.70 4.38
CA GLN A 147 2.50 -6.42 3.69
C GLN A 147 1.80 -5.42 4.62
N MET A 148 2.25 -4.16 4.61
CA MET A 148 1.58 -3.08 5.32
C MET A 148 0.17 -2.86 4.79
N GLN A 149 -0.82 -2.73 5.68
CA GLN A 149 -2.20 -2.43 5.31
C GLN A 149 -2.26 -1.18 4.42
N MET A 150 -3.03 -1.20 3.33
CA MET A 150 -3.08 -0.10 2.34
C MET A 150 -3.26 1.30 2.95
N GLN A 151 -4.10 1.45 3.98
CA GLN A 151 -4.36 2.74 4.64
C GLN A 151 -3.18 3.20 5.51
N ALA A 152 -2.47 2.27 6.15
CA ALA A 152 -1.24 2.55 6.87
C ALA A 152 -0.08 2.92 5.91
N ALA A 153 0.06 2.18 4.80
CA ALA A 153 1.03 2.47 3.75
C ALA A 153 0.78 3.85 3.11
N TYR A 154 -0.49 4.19 2.85
CA TYR A 154 -0.88 5.51 2.34
C TYR A 154 -0.41 6.66 3.25
N LEU A 155 -0.44 6.49 4.58
CA LEU A 155 0.07 7.51 5.51
C LEU A 155 1.59 7.69 5.38
N HIS A 156 2.34 6.60 5.22
CA HIS A 156 3.79 6.65 4.95
C HIS A 156 4.13 7.36 3.64
N TRP A 157 3.42 7.04 2.55
CA TRP A 157 3.61 7.70 1.24
C TRP A 157 3.21 9.17 1.25
N ARG A 158 2.11 9.50 1.94
CA ARG A 158 1.63 10.88 2.10
C ARG A 158 2.60 11.73 2.92
N PHE A 159 3.16 11.17 3.98
CA PHE A 159 4.18 11.83 4.80
C PHE A 159 5.50 12.02 4.05
N GLU A 160 5.91 11.09 3.20
CA GLU A 160 7.10 11.27 2.35
C GLU A 160 6.94 12.41 1.35
N ALA A 161 5.77 12.51 0.72
CA ALA A 161 5.51 13.52 -0.31
C ALA A 161 5.33 14.95 0.24
N GLY A 162 4.98 15.13 1.52
CA GLY A 162 4.66 16.46 2.08
C GLY A 162 5.05 16.69 3.54
N GLY A 163 5.87 15.82 4.12
CA GLY A 163 6.32 15.91 5.51
C GLY A 163 5.18 16.04 6.53
N THR A 164 5.45 16.75 7.62
CA THR A 164 4.47 17.04 8.68
C THR A 164 3.27 17.83 8.16
N ALA A 165 3.44 18.71 7.16
CA ALA A 165 2.33 19.48 6.59
C ALA A 165 1.23 18.59 5.97
N ALA A 166 1.59 17.41 5.45
CA ALA A 166 0.62 16.45 4.91
C ALA A 166 -0.25 15.77 5.99
N LEU A 167 0.13 15.88 7.27
CA LEU A 167 -0.59 15.35 8.44
C LEU A 167 -1.67 16.30 8.97
N ALA A 168 -1.60 17.60 8.67
CA ALA A 168 -2.53 18.61 9.18
C ALA A 168 -4.02 18.30 8.89
N TRP A 169 -4.30 17.53 7.83
CA TRP A 169 -5.64 17.04 7.49
C TRP A 169 -6.23 16.06 8.53
N TYR A 170 -5.39 15.41 9.33
CA TYR A 170 -5.77 14.38 10.31
C TYR A 170 -5.69 14.85 11.76
N ARG A 171 -5.56 16.15 12.02
CA ARG A 171 -5.46 16.73 13.38
C ARG A 171 -6.59 16.32 14.31
N GLY A 172 -7.81 16.16 13.80
CA GLY A 172 -8.94 15.66 14.58
C GLY A 172 -8.73 14.21 15.04
N GLU A 173 -8.28 13.33 14.14
CA GLU A 173 -7.92 11.95 14.49
C GLU A 173 -6.68 11.84 15.38
N LEU A 174 -5.63 12.62 15.12
CA LEU A 174 -4.40 12.64 15.93
C LEU A 174 -4.69 13.09 17.36
N SER A 175 -5.44 14.19 17.52
CA SER A 175 -5.85 14.67 18.84
C SER A 175 -6.77 13.67 19.57
N TYR A 176 -7.62 12.93 18.85
CA TYR A 176 -8.41 11.84 19.43
C TYR A 176 -7.57 10.67 19.92
N LEU A 177 -6.52 10.29 19.19
CA LEU A 177 -5.54 9.31 19.66
C LEU A 177 -4.79 9.85 20.89
N GLY A 178 -4.55 11.17 20.91
CA GLY A 178 -3.79 11.88 21.94
C GLY A 178 -2.36 12.16 21.51
N LEU A 179 -2.14 12.36 20.21
CA LEU A 179 -0.85 12.59 19.56
C LEU A 179 -0.84 13.96 18.87
N SER A 180 0.32 14.61 18.86
CA SER A 180 0.66 15.75 18.00
C SER A 180 1.00 15.31 16.56
N ASP A 181 1.06 16.29 15.64
CA ASP A 181 1.54 16.08 14.27
C ASP A 181 3.01 15.59 14.28
N GLU A 182 3.83 16.13 15.19
CA GLU A 182 5.24 15.82 15.40
C GLU A 182 5.46 14.40 15.93
N GLU A 183 4.76 13.98 16.98
CA GLU A 183 4.87 12.62 17.54
C GLU A 183 4.48 11.55 16.50
N PHE A 184 3.44 11.82 15.71
CA PHE A 184 3.03 10.92 14.64
C PHE A 184 4.08 10.88 13.52
N ALA A 185 4.61 12.04 13.10
CA ALA A 185 5.70 12.13 12.13
C ALA A 185 6.95 11.36 12.58
N ASP A 186 7.35 11.47 13.84
CA ASP A 186 8.50 10.74 14.39
C ASP A 186 8.26 9.23 14.50
N GLY A 187 7.04 8.82 14.81
CA GLY A 187 6.63 7.42 14.74
C GLY A 187 6.72 6.86 13.30
N LEU A 188 6.25 7.61 12.29
CA LEU A 188 6.40 7.23 10.88
C LEU A 188 7.88 7.14 10.48
N ARG A 189 8.70 8.17 10.79
CA ARG A 189 10.16 8.17 10.55
C ARG A 189 10.84 6.96 11.19
N ARG A 190 10.47 6.61 12.42
CA ARG A 190 11.00 5.46 13.16
C ARG A 190 10.68 4.14 12.45
N VAL A 191 9.44 3.94 12.02
CA VAL A 191 9.05 2.75 11.26
C VAL A 191 9.76 2.68 9.90
N ARG A 192 9.91 3.80 9.18
CA ARG A 192 10.65 3.80 7.90
C ARG A 192 12.11 3.44 8.04
N ARG A 193 12.80 3.88 9.10
CA ARG A 193 14.18 3.45 9.40
C ARG A 193 14.31 1.95 9.68
N LEU A 194 13.25 1.33 10.20
CA LEU A 194 13.18 -0.12 10.42
C LEU A 194 12.77 -0.91 9.17
N LEU A 195 12.37 -0.24 8.08
CA LEU A 195 12.01 -0.86 6.80
C LEU A 195 13.10 -0.51 5.78
N SER A 196 14.31 -0.99 6.07
CA SER A 196 15.55 -0.62 5.39
C SER A 196 15.92 -1.51 4.22
N VAL A 197 15.39 -2.74 4.12
CA VAL A 197 15.82 -3.74 3.14
C VAL A 197 14.97 -3.66 1.88
N PRO A 198 15.51 -3.17 0.74
CA PRO A 198 14.75 -3.11 -0.49
C PRO A 198 14.74 -4.48 -1.19
N CYS A 199 13.55 -4.89 -1.62
CA CYS A 199 13.28 -6.13 -2.32
C CYS A 199 12.35 -5.86 -3.51
N VAL A 200 12.48 -6.64 -4.59
CA VAL A 200 11.51 -6.64 -5.70
C VAL A 200 10.80 -7.99 -5.74
N TYR A 201 9.48 -7.95 -5.82
CA TYR A 201 8.59 -9.11 -5.87
C TYR A 201 7.79 -9.10 -7.17
N TRP A 202 7.60 -10.27 -7.80
CA TRP A 202 6.79 -10.38 -9.01
C TRP A 202 6.04 -11.71 -9.17
N THR A 203 5.08 -11.70 -10.10
CA THR A 203 4.34 -12.86 -10.62
C THR A 203 4.56 -12.99 -12.14
N ASP A 204 4.35 -14.17 -12.70
CA ASP A 204 4.42 -14.44 -14.14
C ASP A 204 3.16 -15.16 -14.70
N ASP A 205 2.10 -15.23 -13.91
CA ASP A 205 0.83 -15.92 -14.21
C ASP A 205 -0.21 -15.05 -14.91
N GLY A 206 0.04 -13.75 -15.08
CA GLY A 206 -0.87 -12.78 -15.68
C GLY A 206 -2.16 -12.53 -14.89
N ARG A 207 -2.21 -12.87 -13.59
CA ARG A 207 -3.42 -12.75 -12.76
C ARG A 207 -3.34 -11.59 -11.77
N PRO A 208 -4.48 -10.95 -11.44
CA PRO A 208 -4.56 -10.04 -10.30
C PRO A 208 -4.15 -10.74 -9.00
N PRO A 209 -3.39 -10.08 -8.10
CA PRO A 209 -2.96 -10.70 -6.85
C PRO A 209 -4.12 -11.13 -5.94
N SER A 210 -4.01 -12.34 -5.41
CA SER A 210 -4.94 -12.94 -4.45
C SER A 210 -4.18 -13.39 -3.19
N ARG A 211 -4.84 -14.12 -2.29
CA ARG A 211 -4.19 -14.75 -1.13
C ARG A 211 -3.28 -15.92 -1.51
N ASP A 212 -3.52 -16.52 -2.67
CA ASP A 212 -2.88 -17.75 -3.13
C ASP A 212 -1.80 -17.47 -4.20
N THR A 213 -1.58 -16.19 -4.54
CA THR A 213 -0.54 -15.75 -5.46
C THR A 213 0.84 -16.19 -4.99
N GLN A 214 1.52 -16.96 -5.84
CA GLN A 214 2.92 -17.30 -5.68
C GLN A 214 3.77 -16.11 -6.15
N TRP A 215 4.72 -15.71 -5.31
CA TRP A 215 5.63 -14.60 -5.61
C TRP A 215 7.05 -15.10 -5.78
N THR A 216 7.75 -14.54 -6.75
CA THR A 216 9.22 -14.64 -6.83
C THR A 216 9.84 -13.36 -6.28
N LYS A 217 11.00 -13.48 -5.63
CA LYS A 217 11.71 -12.38 -4.96
C LYS A 217 13.11 -12.18 -5.55
N THR A 218 13.53 -10.93 -5.70
CA THR A 218 14.93 -10.52 -5.81
C THR A 218 15.21 -9.62 -4.62
N GLY A 219 16.16 -10.03 -3.78
CA GLY A 219 16.62 -9.25 -2.64
C GLY A 219 17.28 -10.15 -1.59
N PRO A 220 17.93 -9.58 -0.56
CA PRO A 220 18.10 -8.14 -0.33
C PRO A 220 18.86 -7.45 -1.47
N LEU A 221 18.49 -6.21 -1.79
CA LEU A 221 19.20 -5.34 -2.73
C LEU A 221 19.98 -4.28 -1.94
N GLU A 222 21.00 -3.70 -2.57
CA GLU A 222 21.92 -2.73 -1.95
C GLU A 222 21.18 -1.45 -1.51
N ASP A 223 20.37 -0.89 -2.40
CA ASP A 223 19.66 0.37 -2.18
C ASP A 223 18.34 0.50 -2.96
N ALA A 224 17.69 1.65 -2.82
CA ALA A 224 16.45 1.95 -3.52
C ALA A 224 16.64 2.16 -5.04
N GLU A 225 17.83 2.54 -5.51
CA GLU A 225 18.12 2.70 -6.92
C GLU A 225 18.28 1.34 -7.61
N GLU A 226 18.96 0.39 -6.98
CA GLU A 226 19.05 -0.99 -7.44
C GLU A 226 17.67 -1.64 -7.52
N ALA A 227 16.84 -1.44 -6.50
CA ALA A 227 15.47 -1.91 -6.51
C ALA A 227 14.64 -1.31 -7.65
N ASP A 228 14.79 -0.01 -7.92
CA ASP A 228 14.15 0.63 -9.07
C ASP A 228 14.73 0.16 -10.42
N ARG A 229 16.05 -0.15 -10.51
CA ARG A 229 16.67 -0.79 -11.69
C ARG A 229 16.09 -2.19 -11.94
N HIS A 230 15.99 -3.02 -10.90
CA HIS A 230 15.42 -4.37 -10.97
C HIS A 230 13.93 -4.35 -11.31
N HIS A 231 13.15 -3.47 -10.67
CA HIS A 231 11.73 -3.27 -10.98
C HIS A 231 11.53 -2.95 -12.47
N ARG A 232 12.25 -1.97 -13.01
CA ARG A 232 12.14 -1.58 -14.43
C ARG A 232 12.48 -2.74 -15.37
N ARG A 233 13.58 -3.46 -15.11
CA ARG A 233 14.00 -4.63 -15.91
C ARG A 233 12.92 -5.73 -15.94
N LEU A 234 12.40 -6.10 -14.77
CA LEU A 234 11.33 -7.10 -14.66
C LEU A 234 10.04 -6.64 -15.32
N ARG A 235 9.65 -5.37 -15.16
CA ARG A 235 8.46 -4.79 -15.80
C ARG A 235 8.56 -4.82 -17.32
N CYS A 236 9.74 -4.53 -17.89
CA CYS A 236 9.98 -4.66 -19.33
C CYS A 236 9.96 -6.11 -19.82
N ALA A 237 10.46 -7.06 -19.03
CA ALA A 237 10.55 -8.47 -19.42
C ALA A 237 9.22 -9.23 -19.31
N LEU A 238 8.40 -8.92 -18.29
CA LEU A 238 7.15 -9.61 -17.98
C LEU A 238 5.91 -8.94 -18.58
N GLY A 239 6.04 -7.68 -19.04
CA GLY A 239 4.93 -6.90 -19.58
C GLY A 239 4.01 -6.29 -18.50
N HIS A 240 2.87 -5.75 -18.95
CA HIS A 240 1.94 -5.01 -18.09
C HIS A 240 0.93 -5.88 -17.35
N GLU A 241 0.57 -7.06 -17.89
CA GLU A 241 -0.37 -8.01 -17.27
C GLU A 241 0.17 -8.63 -15.97
N ASN A 242 1.50 -8.73 -15.86
CA ASN A 242 2.17 -9.30 -14.70
C ASN A 242 2.42 -8.27 -13.61
N VAL A 243 2.43 -8.71 -12.35
CA VAL A 243 2.65 -7.81 -11.22
C VAL A 243 4.12 -7.77 -10.85
N VAL A 244 4.66 -6.56 -10.74
CA VAL A 244 6.00 -6.27 -10.18
C VAL A 244 5.82 -5.17 -9.13
N VAL A 245 6.30 -5.40 -7.92
CA VAL A 245 6.23 -4.46 -6.79
C VAL A 245 7.58 -4.36 -6.08
N THR A 246 7.93 -3.16 -5.63
CA THR A 246 9.10 -2.93 -4.76
C THR A 246 8.63 -2.88 -3.31
N ALA A 247 9.25 -3.65 -2.43
CA ALA A 247 8.94 -3.71 -1.01
C ALA A 247 10.14 -3.26 -0.18
N PHE A 248 9.86 -2.54 0.91
CA PHE A 248 10.83 -2.16 1.93
C PHE A 248 10.53 -2.99 3.18
N GLU A 249 11.40 -3.97 3.44
CA GLU A 249 11.26 -4.98 4.48
C GLU A 249 12.12 -4.65 5.69
N PRO A 250 11.80 -5.18 6.89
CA PRO A 250 12.68 -5.04 8.03
C PRO A 250 13.91 -5.94 7.91
N ASP A 251 15.05 -5.44 8.39
CA ASP A 251 16.28 -6.21 8.52
C ASP A 251 16.24 -7.08 9.78
N ASP A 252 15.46 -8.17 9.70
CA ASP A 252 15.30 -9.16 10.77
C ASP A 252 15.65 -10.59 10.33
N GLY A 253 16.36 -10.73 9.20
CA GLY A 253 16.81 -12.01 8.64
C GLY A 253 15.69 -12.91 8.08
N VAL A 254 14.41 -12.50 8.13
CA VAL A 254 13.30 -13.34 7.65
C VAL A 254 13.11 -13.19 6.14
N ASN A 255 13.49 -14.22 5.38
CA ASN A 255 13.18 -14.29 3.96
C ASN A 255 11.69 -14.56 3.71
N SER A 256 10.90 -13.51 3.51
CA SER A 256 9.45 -13.65 3.31
C SER A 256 9.08 -14.10 1.87
N PRO A 257 8.25 -15.15 1.70
CA PRO A 257 7.82 -15.66 0.39
C PRO A 257 6.72 -14.81 -0.26
N VAL A 258 6.32 -13.71 0.37
CA VAL A 258 5.32 -12.74 -0.12
C VAL A 258 5.82 -11.33 0.23
N PRO A 259 5.37 -10.26 -0.46
CA PRO A 259 5.76 -8.90 -0.12
C PRO A 259 5.49 -8.56 1.36
N ARG A 260 6.54 -8.20 2.10
CA ARG A 260 6.44 -7.74 3.50
C ARG A 260 6.69 -6.23 3.58
N GLY A 261 6.34 -5.63 4.72
CA GLY A 261 6.71 -4.25 4.99
C GLY A 261 5.98 -3.25 4.09
N LEU A 262 6.65 -2.14 3.77
CA LEU A 262 6.07 -1.02 3.04
C LEU A 262 6.28 -1.21 1.53
N VAL A 263 5.19 -1.46 0.78
CA VAL A 263 5.27 -1.67 -0.68
C VAL A 263 5.14 -0.34 -1.43
N LYS A 264 6.18 0.04 -2.17
CA LYS A 264 6.22 1.21 -3.07
C LYS A 264 5.08 1.09 -4.07
N SER A 265 4.38 2.19 -4.29
CA SER A 265 3.12 2.20 -5.04
C SER A 265 3.25 1.43 -6.36
N PHE A 266 2.32 0.50 -6.55
CA PHE A 266 2.00 -0.12 -7.83
C PHE A 266 2.04 0.97 -8.91
N THR A 267 2.91 0.84 -9.92
CA THR A 267 3.27 1.94 -10.84
C THR A 267 2.20 2.24 -11.90
N GLY A 268 0.93 2.12 -11.53
CA GLY A 268 -0.26 2.35 -12.36
C GLY A 268 -1.10 3.54 -11.89
N ASP A 269 -2.09 3.89 -12.69
CA ASP A 269 -3.11 4.89 -12.37
C ASP A 269 -3.79 4.56 -11.02
N ALA A 270 -4.04 5.57 -10.19
CA ALA A 270 -4.81 5.44 -8.96
C ALA A 270 -6.17 4.74 -9.20
N ARG A 271 -6.78 4.89 -10.39
CA ARG A 271 -7.99 4.18 -10.79
C ARG A 271 -7.82 2.64 -10.83
N SER A 272 -6.64 2.12 -11.16
CA SER A 272 -6.38 0.66 -11.13
C SER A 272 -6.16 0.12 -9.72
N VAL A 273 -5.85 0.99 -8.75
CA VAL A 273 -5.57 0.62 -7.35
C VAL A 273 -6.81 0.77 -6.45
N TYR A 274 -7.68 1.74 -6.75
CA TYR A 274 -8.88 2.03 -5.93
C TYR A 274 -10.21 1.58 -6.56
N GLY A 275 -10.19 1.23 -7.86
CA GLY A 275 -11.36 0.87 -8.65
C GLY A 275 -12.34 2.04 -8.86
N PRO A 276 -13.31 1.91 -9.78
CA PRO A 276 -14.49 2.75 -9.76
C PRO A 276 -15.32 2.40 -8.52
N ARG A 277 -15.43 3.32 -7.57
CA ARG A 277 -16.45 3.21 -6.51
C ARG A 277 -17.82 3.53 -7.11
N SER A 278 -18.47 2.49 -7.62
CA SER A 278 -19.90 2.49 -7.93
C SER A 278 -20.70 2.67 -6.64
N TYR A 279 -20.85 3.91 -6.19
CA TYR A 279 -21.94 4.28 -5.29
C TYR A 279 -23.24 4.30 -6.10
N THR A 280 -23.81 3.13 -6.33
CA THR A 280 -25.22 3.02 -6.67
C THR A 280 -26.02 3.47 -5.46
N HIS A 281 -26.39 4.75 -5.44
CA HIS A 281 -27.53 5.21 -4.67
C HIS A 281 -28.78 4.56 -5.26
N THR A 282 -29.14 3.38 -4.77
CA THR A 282 -30.55 3.01 -4.72
C THR A 282 -31.24 4.04 -3.80
N ARG A 283 -32.24 4.72 -4.37
CA ARG A 283 -33.20 5.54 -3.63
C ARG A 283 -34.19 4.65 -2.89
#